data_AF-A0A2H6N4L4-F1
#
_entry.id   AF-A0A2H6N4L4-F1
#
_cell.length_a   1.000
_cell.length_b   1.000
_cell.length_c   1.000
_cell.angle_alpha   90.00
_cell.angle_beta   90.00
_cell.angle_gamma   90.00
#
_symmetry.space_group_name_H-M   'P 1'
#
loop_
_entity.id
_entity.type
_entity.pdbx_description
1 polymer ?
#
loop_
_entity_poly.entity_id
_entity_poly.type
_entity_poly.pdbx_seq_one_letter_code
_entity_poly.pdbx_strand_id
1 'polypeptide(L)'
;MIEKSTENHNLVSSNYQLSDIIFDLLKFAAKYLVLGGRLVYWLPVYKPEYTEEIIPQHPCLKLVSNCEQTLSNHTSRYLITMEKVKEFEEDDYNSHILDSQYLQYKCHDSFREKYFSGVTKRIAKEKKDSQK
;
A
#
# COMPACT_ATOMS: atom_id res chain seq x y z
N MET A 1 44.04 17.39 6.65
CA MET A 1 42.67 17.89 6.40
C MET A 1 41.76 16.69 6.37
N ILE A 2 40.95 16.50 7.42
CA ILE A 2 39.97 15.42 7.52
C ILE A 2 38.65 16.03 7.06
N GLU A 3 38.16 15.64 5.89
CA GLU A 3 36.79 15.95 5.46
C GLU A 3 35.83 15.19 6.37
N LYS A 4 35.16 15.94 7.25
CA LYS A 4 33.99 15.44 8.00
C LYS A 4 32.78 15.51 7.08
N SER A 5 32.41 14.38 6.49
CA SER A 5 31.08 14.19 5.92
C SER A 5 30.09 13.90 7.06
N THR A 6 29.40 14.92 7.56
CA THR A 6 28.25 14.73 8.44
C THR A 6 27.09 15.61 7.99
N GLU A 7 26.52 15.26 6.85
CA GLU A 7 25.12 15.62 6.57
C GLU A 7 24.26 14.43 7.00
N ASN A 8 23.96 14.39 8.30
CA ASN A 8 22.80 13.65 8.78
C ASN A 8 21.57 14.35 8.21
N HIS A 9 21.17 13.97 6.99
CA HIS A 9 19.82 14.19 6.52
C HIS A 9 18.88 13.41 7.43
N ASN A 10 18.54 14.02 8.56
CA ASN A 10 17.32 13.68 9.28
C ASN A 10 16.17 14.07 8.33
N LEU A 11 15.89 13.17 7.38
CA LEU A 11 14.65 13.11 6.66
C LEU A 11 13.59 13.01 7.75
N VAL A 12 13.00 14.15 8.10
CA VAL A 12 11.77 14.18 8.88
C VAL A 12 10.84 13.25 8.13
N SER A 13 10.63 12.04 8.68
CA SER A 13 9.71 11.10 8.08
C SER A 13 8.34 11.73 8.23
N SER A 14 7.88 12.45 7.22
CA SER A 14 6.48 12.80 7.07
C SER A 14 5.69 11.51 7.30
N ASN A 15 4.64 11.58 8.13
CA ASN A 15 3.70 10.48 8.37
C ASN A 15 2.96 10.15 7.07
N TYR A 16 3.65 9.52 6.13
CA TYR A 16 3.14 9.10 4.84
C TYR A 16 2.99 7.59 4.89
N GLN A 17 1.75 7.15 5.08
CA GLN A 17 1.42 5.76 5.33
C GLN A 17 1.17 5.01 4.03
N LEU A 18 0.94 3.70 4.14
CA LEU A 18 0.68 2.86 2.97
C LEU A 18 -0.60 3.29 2.26
N SER A 19 -1.65 3.68 3.00
CA SER A 19 -2.87 4.24 2.43
C SER A 19 -2.56 5.43 1.54
N ASP A 20 -1.76 6.38 2.02
CA ASP A 20 -1.51 7.65 1.32
C ASP A 20 -0.83 7.40 -0.03
N ILE A 21 0.17 6.50 -0.05
CA ILE A 21 0.86 6.08 -1.29
C ILE A 21 -0.13 5.51 -2.31
N ILE A 22 -1.02 4.62 -1.87
CA ILE A 22 -1.94 3.92 -2.77
C ILE A 22 -3.01 4.87 -3.29
N PHE A 23 -3.57 5.74 -2.44
CA PHE A 23 -4.58 6.71 -2.88
C PHE A 23 -3.99 7.76 -3.81
N ASP A 24 -2.77 8.22 -3.58
CA ASP A 24 -2.11 9.15 -4.50
C ASP A 24 -1.79 8.50 -5.86
N LEU A 25 -1.42 7.21 -5.86
CA LEU A 25 -1.25 6.44 -7.09
C LEU A 25 -2.57 6.33 -7.88
N LEU A 26 -3.69 6.06 -7.21
CA LEU A 26 -5.01 5.97 -7.85
C LEU A 26 -5.42 7.32 -8.44
N LYS A 27 -5.25 8.42 -7.71
CA LYS A 27 -5.52 9.79 -8.20
C LYS A 27 -4.65 10.13 -9.40
N PHE A 28 -3.35 9.81 -9.33
CA PHE A 28 -2.42 10.01 -10.43
C PHE A 28 -2.87 9.26 -11.69
N ALA A 29 -3.23 7.98 -11.54
CA ALA A 29 -3.71 7.17 -12.65
C ALA A 29 -5.03 7.70 -13.24
N ALA A 30 -5.99 8.08 -12.40
CA ALA A 30 -7.26 8.66 -12.85
C ALA A 30 -7.05 9.93 -13.69
N LYS A 31 -6.13 10.80 -13.26
CA LYS A 31 -5.84 12.06 -13.94
C LYS A 31 -5.09 11.87 -15.26
N TYR A 32 -4.12 10.96 -15.32
CA TYR A 32 -3.15 10.92 -16.43
C TYR A 32 -3.29 9.73 -17.37
N LEU A 33 -3.99 8.65 -17.01
CA LEU A 33 -4.29 7.60 -17.98
C LEU A 33 -5.26 8.12 -19.04
N VAL A 34 -5.09 7.63 -20.27
CA VAL A 34 -6.14 7.71 -21.30
C VAL A 34 -7.32 6.81 -20.93
N LEU A 35 -8.51 7.08 -21.46
CA LEU A 35 -9.66 6.17 -21.34
C LEU A 35 -9.28 4.77 -21.85
N GLY A 36 -9.68 3.73 -21.11
CA GLY A 36 -9.28 2.34 -21.35
C GLY A 36 -7.83 2.02 -20.94
N GLY A 37 -7.05 3.02 -20.53
CA GLY A 37 -5.71 2.82 -19.96
C GLY A 37 -5.77 2.07 -18.63
N ARG A 38 -4.73 1.31 -18.31
CA ARG A 38 -4.70 0.44 -17.13
C ARG A 38 -3.62 0.80 -16.13
N LEU A 39 -3.99 0.80 -14.86
CA LEU A 39 -3.09 0.83 -13.71
C LEU A 39 -2.93 -0.60 -13.20
N VAL A 40 -1.69 -1.06 -13.04
CA VAL A 40 -1.38 -2.36 -12.43
C VAL A 40 -0.41 -2.16 -11.28
N TYR A 41 -0.75 -2.68 -10.10
CA TYR A 41 0.09 -2.52 -8.90
C TYR A 41 -0.04 -3.70 -7.94
N TRP A 42 0.95 -3.85 -7.06
CA TRP A 42 0.93 -4.84 -5.99
C TRP A 42 0.34 -4.25 -4.71
N LEU A 43 -0.71 -4.88 -4.20
CA LEU A 43 -1.33 -4.56 -2.91
C LEU A 43 -0.84 -5.54 -1.84
N PRO A 44 -0.05 -5.11 -0.85
CA PRO A 44 0.40 -5.99 0.23
C PRO A 44 -0.73 -6.22 1.25
N VAL A 45 -0.94 -7.47 1.67
CA VAL A 45 -2.05 -7.82 2.56
C VAL A 45 -1.68 -8.85 3.62
N TYR A 46 -2.27 -8.69 4.80
CA TYR A 46 -2.24 -9.69 5.86
C TYR A 46 -3.48 -10.59 5.70
N LYS A 47 -3.27 -11.86 5.35
CA LYS A 47 -4.33 -12.78 4.90
C LYS A 47 -5.58 -12.82 5.81
N PRO A 48 -5.45 -12.91 7.15
CA PRO A 48 -6.61 -12.98 8.04
C PRO A 48 -7.54 -11.77 8.01
N GLU A 49 -7.07 -10.63 7.49
CA GLU A 49 -7.79 -9.36 7.45
C GLU A 49 -8.16 -8.95 6.03
N TYR A 50 -7.90 -9.81 5.03
CA TYR A 50 -8.16 -9.50 3.63
C TYR A 50 -9.60 -9.78 3.24
N THR A 51 -10.27 -8.79 2.67
CA THR A 51 -11.52 -8.95 1.91
C THR A 51 -11.45 -8.06 0.66
N GLU A 52 -12.21 -8.36 -0.39
CA GLU A 52 -12.13 -7.56 -1.64
C GLU A 52 -12.63 -6.12 -1.45
N GLU A 53 -13.49 -5.88 -0.46
CA GLU A 53 -14.01 -4.55 -0.12
C GLU A 53 -12.93 -3.59 0.40
N ILE A 54 -11.77 -4.12 0.82
CA ILE A 54 -10.65 -3.27 1.26
C ILE A 54 -9.90 -2.64 0.07
N ILE A 55 -10.07 -3.16 -1.15
CA ILE A 55 -9.29 -2.70 -2.30
C ILE A 55 -9.60 -1.22 -2.54
N PRO A 56 -8.59 -0.32 -2.51
CA PRO A 56 -8.82 1.10 -2.74
C PRO A 56 -9.46 1.35 -4.12
N GLN A 57 -10.44 2.24 -4.17
CA GLN A 57 -11.18 2.56 -5.39
C GLN A 57 -11.05 4.04 -5.76
N HIS A 58 -11.40 4.37 -7.00
CA HIS A 58 -11.50 5.74 -7.50
C HIS A 58 -12.66 5.81 -8.50
N PRO A 59 -13.51 6.86 -8.49
CA PRO A 59 -14.64 6.97 -9.44
C PRO A 59 -14.27 6.78 -10.92
N CYS A 60 -13.10 7.29 -11.34
CA CYS A 60 -12.60 7.13 -12.71
C CYS A 60 -12.01 5.75 -13.02
N LEU A 61 -11.77 4.89 -12.02
CA LEU A 61 -11.09 3.61 -12.17
C LEU A 61 -12.01 2.44 -11.78
N LYS A 62 -12.05 1.40 -12.62
CA LYS A 62 -12.78 0.17 -12.36
C LYS A 62 -11.83 -1.00 -12.14
N LEU A 63 -12.07 -1.80 -11.11
CA LEU A 63 -11.34 -3.06 -10.88
C LEU A 63 -11.65 -4.05 -12.01
N VAL A 64 -10.60 -4.56 -12.66
CA VAL A 64 -10.69 -5.54 -13.75
C VAL A 64 -10.09 -6.88 -13.36
N SER A 65 -9.06 -6.89 -12.51
CA SER A 65 -8.43 -8.13 -12.04
C SER A 65 -7.87 -7.98 -10.63
N ASN A 66 -7.96 -9.06 -9.86
CA ASN A 66 -7.51 -9.16 -8.48
C ASN A 66 -6.86 -10.54 -8.26
N CYS A 67 -5.55 -10.65 -8.50
CA CYS A 67 -4.86 -11.96 -8.48
C CYS A 67 -3.97 -12.13 -7.26
N GLU A 68 -4.24 -13.12 -6.41
CA GLU A 68 -3.40 -13.40 -5.24
C GLU A 68 -2.05 -14.02 -5.64
N GLN A 69 -0.98 -13.53 -5.00
CA GLN A 69 0.28 -14.23 -4.87
C GLN A 69 0.60 -14.45 -3.38
N THR A 70 0.57 -15.71 -2.97
CA THR A 70 0.94 -16.11 -1.61
C THR A 70 2.44 -15.96 -1.38
N LEU A 71 2.83 -15.26 -0.30
CA LEU A 71 4.23 -15.10 0.12
C LEU A 71 4.54 -15.98 1.34
N SER A 72 3.60 -16.08 2.28
CA SER A 72 3.70 -16.96 3.46
C SER A 72 2.31 -17.39 3.95
N ASN A 73 2.25 -18.12 5.06
CA ASN A 73 0.99 -18.54 5.69
C ASN A 73 0.09 -17.35 6.09
N HIS A 74 0.65 -16.18 6.38
CA HIS A 74 -0.10 -15.04 6.90
C HIS A 74 -0.01 -13.80 6.02
N THR A 75 0.82 -13.81 4.97
CA THR A 75 1.08 -12.65 4.13
C THR A 75 0.93 -12.99 2.67
N SER A 76 0.34 -12.06 1.92
CA SER A 76 0.18 -12.17 0.47
C SER A 76 0.29 -10.80 -0.16
N ARG A 77 0.36 -10.81 -1.49
CA ARG A 77 0.19 -9.60 -2.29
C ARG A 77 -0.80 -9.89 -3.41
N TYR A 78 -1.64 -8.94 -3.73
CA TYR A 78 -2.58 -9.05 -4.83
C TYR A 78 -2.11 -8.18 -5.99
N LEU A 79 -2.07 -8.74 -7.20
CA LEU A 79 -1.84 -7.97 -8.42
C LEU A 79 -3.18 -7.35 -8.81
N ILE A 80 -3.34 -6.07 -8.50
CA ILE A 80 -4.54 -5.31 -8.78
C ILE A 80 -4.40 -4.69 -10.17
N THR A 81 -5.42 -4.87 -11.00
CA THR A 81 -5.55 -4.19 -12.30
C THR A 81 -6.81 -3.36 -12.31
N MET A 82 -6.63 -2.06 -12.51
CA MET A 82 -7.70 -1.07 -12.65
C MET A 82 -7.68 -0.50 -14.07
N GLU A 83 -8.84 -0.21 -14.65
CA GLU A 83 -8.99 0.43 -15.95
C GLU A 83 -9.69 1.78 -15.81
N LYS A 84 -9.20 2.80 -16.52
CA LYS A 84 -9.84 4.12 -16.54
C LYS A 84 -11.10 4.09 -17.39
N VAL A 85 -12.26 4.34 -16.78
CA VAL A 85 -13.58 4.23 -17.40
C VAL A 85 -14.33 5.57 -17.54
N LYS A 86 -13.83 6.63 -16.91
CA LYS A 86 -14.39 8.00 -16.94
C LYS A 86 -13.25 9.00 -17.05
N GLU A 87 -13.51 10.13 -17.70
CA GLU A 87 -12.58 11.27 -17.62
C GLU A 87 -12.52 11.85 -16.20
N PHE A 88 -11.39 12.46 -15.88
CA PHE A 88 -11.16 13.05 -14.58
C PHE A 88 -11.78 14.46 -14.52
N GLU A 89 -12.66 14.69 -13.55
CA GLU A 89 -13.28 15.99 -13.28
C GLU A 89 -12.75 16.60 -11.98
N GLU A 90 -12.91 17.92 -11.79
CA GLU A 90 -12.42 18.59 -10.58
C GLU A 90 -13.05 18.01 -9.30
N ASP A 91 -14.32 17.62 -9.36
CA ASP A 91 -15.05 16.99 -8.25
C ASP A 91 -14.47 15.63 -7.85
N ASP A 92 -13.81 14.93 -8.78
CA ASP A 92 -13.20 13.63 -8.52
C ASP A 92 -11.92 13.75 -7.66
N TYR A 93 -11.33 14.95 -7.52
CA TYR A 93 -10.08 15.19 -6.81
C TYR A 93 -10.16 14.82 -5.32
N ASN A 94 -11.29 15.12 -4.67
CA ASN A 94 -11.51 14.89 -3.23
C ASN A 94 -12.41 13.70 -2.93
N SER A 95 -12.85 12.94 -3.95
CA SER A 95 -13.76 11.81 -3.80
C SER A 95 -13.31 10.80 -2.71
N HIS A 96 -12.00 10.60 -2.58
CA HIS A 96 -11.38 9.69 -1.60
C HIS A 96 -11.44 10.16 -0.15
N ILE A 97 -11.51 11.48 0.11
CA ILE A 97 -11.30 12.03 1.45
C ILE A 97 -12.53 11.84 2.35
N LEU A 98 -13.71 11.60 1.76
CA LEU A 98 -14.98 11.48 2.48
C LEU A 98 -15.55 10.04 2.50
N ASP A 99 -14.90 9.10 1.82
CA ASP A 99 -15.48 7.77 1.63
C ASP A 99 -15.15 6.81 2.77
N SER A 100 -16.16 6.03 3.17
CA SER A 100 -16.03 4.89 4.09
C SER A 100 -14.89 3.92 3.70
N GLN A 101 -14.57 3.87 2.40
CA GLN A 101 -13.53 3.01 1.84
C GLN A 101 -12.10 3.47 2.21
N TYR A 102 -11.84 4.79 2.30
CA TYR A 102 -10.54 5.29 2.76
C TYR A 102 -10.28 4.89 4.21
N LEU A 103 -11.30 5.04 5.07
CA LEU A 103 -11.23 4.59 6.47
C LEU A 103 -11.04 3.08 6.60
N GLN A 104 -11.71 2.30 5.75
CA GLN A 104 -11.56 0.84 5.73
C GLN A 104 -10.14 0.42 5.35
N TYR A 105 -9.56 1.04 4.32
CA TYR A 105 -8.20 0.70 3.90
C TYR A 105 -7.11 1.19 4.88
N LYS A 106 -7.34 2.31 5.58
CA LYS A 106 -6.40 2.87 6.55
C LYS A 106 -6.00 1.90 7.67
N CYS A 107 -6.84 0.92 8.00
CA CYS A 107 -6.50 -0.15 8.94
C CYS A 107 -5.22 -0.93 8.54
N HIS A 108 -4.92 -0.97 7.23
CA HIS A 108 -3.75 -1.65 6.67
C HIS A 108 -2.45 -0.85 6.77
N ASP A 109 -2.46 0.36 7.32
CA ASP A 109 -1.20 1.08 7.60
C ASP A 109 -0.32 0.33 8.59
N SER A 110 -0.93 -0.52 9.43
CA SER A 110 -0.24 -1.44 10.34
C SER A 110 0.37 -2.68 9.66
N PHE A 111 0.28 -2.79 8.32
CA PHE A 111 0.79 -3.95 7.57
C PHE A 111 2.29 -4.15 7.81
N ARG A 112 3.07 -3.07 7.82
CA ARG A 112 4.52 -3.14 7.99
C ARG A 112 4.87 -3.82 9.32
N GLU A 113 4.26 -3.38 10.41
CA GLU A 113 4.46 -3.94 11.74
C GLU A 113 4.06 -5.42 11.78
N LYS A 114 2.90 -5.77 11.22
CA LYS A 114 2.42 -7.16 11.16
C LYS A 114 3.37 -8.06 10.38
N TYR A 115 3.79 -7.63 9.19
CA TYR A 115 4.71 -8.37 8.32
C TYR A 115 6.05 -8.64 9.00
N PHE A 116 6.66 -7.61 9.62
CA PHE A 116 7.97 -7.75 10.26
C PHE A 116 7.92 -8.35 11.67
N SER A 117 6.77 -8.37 12.34
CA SER A 117 6.66 -8.94 13.70
C SER A 117 7.09 -10.41 13.77
N GLY A 118 6.82 -11.21 12.73
CA GLY A 118 7.24 -12.61 12.64
C GLY A 118 8.75 -12.77 12.46
N VAL A 119 9.39 -11.86 11.73
CA VAL A 119 10.84 -11.83 11.52
C VAL A 119 11.56 -11.53 12.84
N THR A 120 11.09 -10.51 13.57
CA THR A 120 11.64 -10.15 14.88
C THR A 120 11.52 -11.29 15.89
N LYS A 121 10.38 -12.00 15.91
CA LYS A 121 10.18 -13.18 16.78
C LYS A 121 11.11 -14.34 16.45
N ARG A 122 11.39 -14.61 15.17
CA ARG A 122 12.33 -15.67 14.75
C ARG A 122 13.77 -15.34 15.14
N ILE A 123 14.22 -14.11 14.87
CA ILE A 123 15.57 -13.65 15.24
C ILE A 123 15.78 -13.70 16.77
N ALA A 124 14.76 -13.34 17.55
CA ALA A 124 14.82 -13.42 19.00
C ALA A 124 14.89 -14.87 19.53
N LYS A 125 14.26 -15.82 18.84
CA LYS A 125 14.32 -17.25 19.17
C LYS A 125 15.69 -17.84 18.82
N GLU A 126 16.22 -17.55 17.64
CA GLU A 126 17.55 -18.01 17.20
C GLU A 126 18.68 -17.49 18.10
N LYS A 127 18.61 -16.24 18.58
CA LYS A 127 19.58 -15.71 19.56
C LYS A 127 19.52 -16.44 20.90
N LYS A 128 18.34 -16.88 21.35
CA LYS A 128 18.19 -17.66 22.59
C LYS A 128 18.72 -19.09 22.45
N ASP A 129 18.58 -19.67 21.27
CA ASP A 129 19.04 -21.04 21.00
C ASP A 129 20.57 -21.10 20.81
N SER A 130 21.20 -20.04 20.25
CA SER A 130 22.67 -19.94 20.10
C SER A 130 23.44 -19.54 21.37
N GLN A 131 22.74 -19.22 22.46
CA GLN A 131 23.32 -18.87 23.77
C GLN A 131 23.19 -20.00 24.81
N LYS A 132 22.71 -21.18 24.39
CA LYS A 132 22.78 -22.44 25.13
C LYS A 132 23.86 -23.33 24.54
#